data_AF-A0A927S9H2-F1
#
_entry.id   AF-A0A927S9H2-F1
#
_cell.length_a   1.000
_cell.length_b   1.000
_cell.length_c   1.000
_cell.angle_alpha   90.00
_cell.angle_beta   90.00
_cell.angle_gamma   90.00
#
_symmetry.space_group_name_H-M   'P 1'
#
loop_
_entity.id
_entity.type
_entity.pdbx_description
1 polymer ?
#
loop_
_entity_poly.entity_id
_entity_poly.type
_entity_poly.pdbx_seq_one_letter_code
_entity_poly.pdbx_strand_id
1 'polypeptide(L)'
;MFLTSKRADIIIQSEIYRRKNMEKYIGFVLALIMLLGIMPVSHAATVYQVGSQMMDFTIETYDGKTISLYETLKEKELVLINIWASWCGPCRNEFPFMEEAYKAYSDRVEIIAVSCEPSDTNESIGEFAGELGLTFPMGKDTANLAYLFQAQYIPTSVIVSKTGKVEYIESRSMTSADEFAGLFDAFLQRKPTVARSSQEALGAALNEEGAQYPFYNGTDEYAWPMVCEEKDGRQVVKSSNVGASNSYAVVYTSVSADVGDVLVVEFKTSTEPMNDLMKIVIDNEVVKVFGGEHDWMTYAHPFASSGTHEVQITYVKNLSGNGGEDAIWIDTVKVVPAKDALDALSMNPELPVHDELAVAPLGENAKKVLIFDPSGMMDLYFGEFEAYIANADSVEIAVGLTNEIDPEIAFIVSDADSVMRPIATIEPDADGFYRQTFALDSMETSGYPYTTIYFCSDPALDPVKTVMFFVDEENIDMMMHLTTQDENNPTVWTYEEDLDAGEPDEEEIEVHYTVKFVDQTGAPVSGVMAQVCTDLLCSVYVSDENGVCAFSVLPNAWEMHILMLPEGYEGDMETVWTLAPNGEDIEIVLEKK
;
A
#
# COMPACT_ATOMS: atom_id res chain seq x y z
N MET A 1 -28.72 48.07 -37.08
CA MET A 1 -29.67 47.05 -36.56
C MET A 1 -29.67 45.74 -37.38
N PHE A 2 -28.57 45.38 -38.06
CA PHE A 2 -28.46 44.16 -38.89
C PHE A 2 -27.29 43.24 -38.48
N LEU A 3 -26.55 43.59 -37.41
CA LEU A 3 -25.38 42.83 -36.95
C LEU A 3 -25.62 42.04 -35.64
N THR A 4 -26.80 42.17 -35.03
CA THR A 4 -27.13 41.50 -33.75
C THR A 4 -27.92 40.20 -33.91
N SER A 5 -28.64 39.96 -35.02
CA SER A 5 -29.41 38.71 -35.18
C SER A 5 -28.56 37.51 -35.65
N LYS A 6 -27.56 37.73 -36.50
CA LYS A 6 -26.71 36.63 -37.02
C LYS A 6 -25.80 35.98 -35.97
N ARG A 7 -25.47 36.67 -34.86
CA ARG A 7 -24.66 36.10 -33.78
C ARG A 7 -25.48 35.24 -32.79
N ALA A 8 -26.77 35.54 -32.62
CA ALA A 8 -27.64 34.75 -31.75
C ALA A 8 -27.99 33.38 -32.36
N ASP A 9 -28.21 33.32 -33.68
CA ASP A 9 -28.56 32.07 -34.39
C ASP A 9 -27.39 31.06 -34.43
N ILE A 10 -26.13 31.52 -34.43
CA ILE A 10 -24.95 30.64 -34.44
C ILE A 10 -24.69 30.00 -33.07
N ILE A 11 -24.95 30.74 -31.97
CA ILE A 11 -24.75 30.24 -30.61
C ILE A 11 -25.80 29.17 -30.27
N ILE A 12 -27.07 29.41 -30.60
CA ILE A 12 -28.17 28.47 -30.35
C ILE A 12 -28.01 27.17 -31.15
N GLN A 13 -27.54 27.23 -32.41
CA GLN A 13 -27.26 26.02 -33.21
C GLN A 13 -26.09 25.21 -32.65
N SER A 14 -25.08 25.87 -32.06
CA SER A 14 -23.92 25.20 -31.44
C SER A 14 -24.26 24.47 -30.13
N GLU A 15 -25.19 25.02 -29.33
CA GLU A 15 -25.66 24.39 -28.08
C GLU A 15 -26.61 23.22 -28.32
N ILE A 16 -27.45 23.28 -29.37
CA ILE A 16 -28.31 22.17 -29.78
C ILE A 16 -27.48 21.01 -30.35
N TYR A 17 -26.40 21.31 -31.08
CA TYR A 17 -25.46 20.30 -31.60
C TYR A 17 -24.64 19.65 -30.47
N ARG A 18 -24.16 20.43 -29.48
CA ARG A 18 -23.48 19.90 -28.29
C ARG A 18 -24.37 19.00 -27.44
N ARG A 19 -25.62 19.38 -27.16
CA ARG A 19 -26.55 18.54 -26.37
C ARG A 19 -26.89 17.20 -27.04
N LYS A 20 -27.16 17.19 -28.35
CA LYS A 20 -27.49 15.95 -29.08
C LYS A 20 -26.32 14.97 -29.19
N ASN A 21 -25.08 15.46 -29.21
CA ASN A 21 -23.91 14.59 -29.19
C ASN A 21 -23.55 14.14 -27.78
N MET A 22 -23.77 14.96 -26.75
CA MET A 22 -23.54 14.60 -25.34
C MET A 22 -24.42 13.42 -24.89
N GLU A 23 -25.69 13.36 -25.32
CA GLU A 23 -26.59 12.23 -25.03
C GLU A 23 -26.10 10.92 -25.67
N LYS A 24 -25.47 10.98 -26.84
CA LYS A 24 -24.84 9.82 -27.48
C LYS A 24 -23.55 9.39 -26.78
N TYR A 25 -22.73 10.35 -26.31
CA TYR A 25 -21.52 10.06 -25.56
C TYR A 25 -21.81 9.48 -24.18
N ILE A 26 -22.83 9.98 -23.47
CA ILE A 26 -23.29 9.42 -22.19
C ILE A 26 -23.82 8.00 -22.38
N GLY A 27 -24.61 7.76 -23.44
CA GLY A 27 -25.07 6.41 -23.78
C GLY A 27 -23.92 5.45 -24.12
N PHE A 28 -22.88 5.93 -24.81
CA PHE A 28 -21.71 5.12 -25.17
C PHE A 28 -20.82 4.82 -23.95
N VAL A 29 -20.60 5.79 -23.07
CA VAL A 29 -19.84 5.61 -21.81
C VAL A 29 -20.58 4.68 -20.85
N LEU A 30 -21.90 4.81 -20.71
CA LEU A 30 -22.70 3.89 -19.88
C LEU A 30 -22.73 2.47 -20.46
N ALA A 31 -22.76 2.32 -21.78
CA ALA A 31 -22.61 1.01 -22.43
C ALA A 31 -21.20 0.44 -22.25
N LEU A 32 -20.16 1.28 -22.29
CA LEU A 32 -18.77 0.88 -22.03
C LEU A 32 -18.57 0.44 -20.57
N ILE A 33 -19.14 1.15 -19.60
CA ILE A 33 -19.14 0.80 -18.17
C ILE A 33 -19.91 -0.52 -17.94
N MET A 34 -21.00 -0.74 -18.67
CA MET A 34 -21.79 -1.97 -18.59
C MET A 34 -21.12 -3.16 -19.31
N LEU A 35 -20.26 -2.91 -20.30
CA LEU A 35 -19.41 -3.90 -20.99
C LEU A 35 -18.11 -4.21 -20.22
N LEU A 36 -17.57 -3.24 -19.47
CA LEU A 36 -16.41 -3.40 -18.59
C LEU A 36 -16.80 -3.98 -17.22
N GLY A 37 -18.06 -3.82 -16.79
CA GLY A 37 -18.57 -4.26 -15.49
C GLY A 37 -18.89 -5.75 -15.34
N ILE A 38 -18.54 -6.60 -16.31
CA ILE A 38 -18.69 -8.06 -16.20
C ILE A 38 -17.40 -8.75 -16.70
N MET A 39 -16.25 -8.33 -16.19
CA MET A 39 -15.20 -9.31 -15.98
C MET A 39 -15.53 -10.02 -14.66
N PRO A 40 -15.62 -11.37 -14.61
CA PRO A 40 -15.53 -12.03 -13.33
C PRO A 40 -14.21 -11.55 -12.73
N VAL A 41 -14.28 -10.82 -11.63
CA VAL A 41 -13.12 -10.58 -10.78
C VAL A 41 -12.60 -11.97 -10.47
N SER A 42 -11.53 -12.37 -11.16
CA SER A 42 -10.71 -13.48 -10.75
C SER A 42 -10.42 -13.20 -9.29
N HIS A 43 -10.95 -14.01 -8.39
CA HIS A 43 -10.58 -13.95 -6.99
C HIS A 43 -9.10 -14.33 -6.97
N ALA A 44 -8.22 -13.34 -7.12
CA ALA A 44 -6.93 -13.40 -6.48
C ALA A 44 -7.24 -13.78 -5.04
N ALA A 45 -6.76 -14.96 -4.62
CA ALA A 45 -6.98 -15.44 -3.27
C ALA A 45 -6.56 -14.33 -2.32
N THR A 46 -7.52 -13.70 -1.64
CA THR A 46 -7.23 -12.62 -0.70
C THR A 46 -6.47 -13.22 0.46
N VAL A 47 -5.15 -13.04 0.47
CA VAL A 47 -4.32 -13.37 1.63
C VAL A 47 -4.36 -12.18 2.56
N TYR A 48 -4.71 -12.41 3.83
CA TYR A 48 -4.73 -11.38 4.86
C TYR A 48 -3.38 -11.30 5.56
N GLN A 49 -2.85 -10.09 5.61
CA GLN A 49 -1.68 -9.70 6.39
C GLN A 49 -2.09 -8.69 7.47
N VAL A 50 -1.20 -8.42 8.43
CA VAL A 50 -1.36 -7.28 9.34
C VAL A 50 -1.62 -6.02 8.51
N GLY A 51 -2.59 -5.20 8.91
CA GLY A 51 -3.04 -4.05 8.15
C GLY A 51 -4.29 -4.28 7.29
N SER A 52 -4.57 -5.54 6.92
CA SER A 52 -5.65 -5.87 5.98
C SER A 52 -7.04 -5.61 6.57
N GLN A 53 -7.95 -5.06 5.75
CA GLN A 53 -9.37 -5.04 6.08
C GLN A 53 -9.98 -6.43 5.82
N MET A 54 -10.46 -7.09 6.87
CA MET A 54 -11.02 -8.43 6.76
C MET A 54 -12.44 -8.38 6.20
N MET A 55 -12.76 -9.26 5.25
CA MET A 55 -14.14 -9.45 4.82
C MET A 55 -14.94 -10.16 5.91
N ASP A 56 -16.26 -9.93 5.94
CA ASP A 56 -17.11 -10.65 6.88
C ASP A 56 -17.07 -12.15 6.56
N PHE A 57 -17.09 -12.96 7.61
CA PHE A 57 -17.23 -14.39 7.51
C PHE A 57 -18.26 -14.88 8.50
N THR A 58 -18.74 -16.09 8.28
CA THR A 58 -19.66 -16.76 9.19
C THR A 58 -19.20 -18.17 9.45
N ILE A 59 -19.23 -18.58 10.71
CA ILE A 59 -19.00 -19.96 11.13
C ILE A 59 -20.19 -20.50 11.93
N GLU A 60 -20.39 -21.80 11.86
CA GLU A 60 -21.25 -22.53 12.79
C GLU A 60 -20.40 -23.14 13.89
N THR A 61 -20.74 -22.84 15.14
CA THR A 61 -20.08 -23.41 16.31
C THR A 61 -20.56 -24.84 16.58
N TYR A 62 -19.80 -25.59 17.39
CA TYR A 62 -20.17 -26.96 17.74
C TYR A 62 -21.53 -27.09 18.43
N ASP A 63 -21.99 -26.04 19.12
CA ASP A 63 -23.28 -25.96 19.82
C ASP A 63 -24.42 -25.43 18.91
N GLY A 64 -24.17 -25.27 17.61
CA GLY A 64 -25.16 -24.90 16.59
C GLY A 64 -25.49 -23.40 16.57
N LYS A 65 -24.65 -22.55 17.16
CA LYS A 65 -24.77 -21.10 17.00
C LYS A 65 -24.05 -20.67 15.74
N THR A 66 -24.54 -19.60 15.14
CA THR A 66 -23.91 -18.96 14.00
C THR A 66 -23.25 -17.68 14.46
N ILE A 67 -21.97 -17.51 14.15
CA ILE A 67 -21.19 -16.33 14.51
C ILE A 67 -20.69 -15.66 13.24
N SER A 68 -20.94 -14.35 13.13
CA SER A 68 -20.35 -13.49 12.11
C SER A 68 -19.32 -12.56 12.75
N LEU A 69 -18.23 -12.28 12.03
CA LEU A 69 -17.20 -11.36 12.49
C LEU A 69 -17.78 -9.97 12.76
N TYR A 70 -18.47 -9.38 11.77
CA TYR A 70 -18.97 -8.01 11.92
C TYR A 70 -20.16 -7.90 12.86
N GLU A 71 -21.01 -8.93 12.99
CA GLU A 71 -22.03 -8.93 14.05
C GLU A 71 -21.39 -8.97 15.45
N THR A 72 -20.30 -9.71 15.61
CA THR A 72 -19.55 -9.76 16.88
C THR A 72 -18.90 -8.41 17.20
N LEU A 73 -18.24 -7.77 16.22
CA LEU A 73 -17.55 -6.48 16.39
C LEU A 73 -18.50 -5.28 16.64
N LYS A 74 -19.82 -5.46 16.47
CA LYS A 74 -20.80 -4.44 16.93
C LYS A 74 -20.90 -4.39 18.45
N GLU A 75 -20.75 -5.53 19.11
CA GLU A 75 -20.88 -5.66 20.57
C GLU A 75 -19.53 -5.67 21.27
N LYS A 76 -18.50 -6.18 20.59
CA LYS A 76 -17.14 -6.36 21.11
C LYS A 76 -16.22 -5.28 20.56
N GLU A 77 -15.17 -4.98 21.32
CA GLU A 77 -14.13 -4.05 20.92
C GLU A 77 -12.99 -4.75 20.17
N LEU A 78 -12.85 -6.07 20.35
CA LEU A 78 -11.78 -6.88 19.78
C LEU A 78 -12.26 -8.31 19.52
N VAL A 79 -11.77 -8.94 18.44
CA VAL A 79 -11.95 -10.37 18.19
C VAL A 79 -10.58 -11.03 18.05
N LEU A 80 -10.35 -12.10 18.80
CA LEU A 80 -9.24 -13.02 18.58
C LEU A 80 -9.75 -14.22 17.77
N ILE A 81 -9.23 -14.43 16.57
CA ILE A 81 -9.44 -15.65 15.80
C ILE A 81 -8.28 -16.60 16.13
N ASN A 82 -8.58 -17.81 16.57
CA ASN A 82 -7.56 -18.83 16.81
C ASN A 82 -7.77 -20.02 15.86
N ILE A 83 -6.76 -20.30 15.03
CA ILE A 83 -6.74 -21.39 14.06
C ILE A 83 -5.99 -22.56 14.68
N TRP A 84 -6.66 -23.71 14.81
CA TRP A 84 -6.15 -24.85 15.59
C TRP A 84 -6.58 -26.21 14.99
N ALA A 85 -6.20 -27.29 15.65
CA ALA A 85 -6.67 -28.65 15.33
C ALA A 85 -6.73 -29.52 16.60
N SER A 86 -7.63 -30.50 16.66
CA SER A 86 -7.81 -31.35 17.86
C SER A 86 -6.56 -32.16 18.27
N TRP A 87 -5.72 -32.53 17.32
CA TRP A 87 -4.47 -33.25 17.54
C TRP A 87 -3.29 -32.33 17.93
N CYS A 88 -3.47 -31.01 17.86
CA CYS A 88 -2.42 -30.03 18.12
C CYS A 88 -2.12 -29.92 19.63
N GLY A 89 -0.98 -30.47 20.03
CA GLY A 89 -0.48 -30.40 21.41
C GLY A 89 -0.31 -28.97 21.93
N PRO A 90 0.37 -28.07 21.20
CA PRO A 90 0.51 -26.67 21.62
C PRO A 90 -0.83 -25.94 21.79
N CYS A 91 -1.79 -26.14 20.87
CA CYS A 91 -3.14 -25.56 20.96
C CYS A 91 -3.86 -26.01 22.25
N ARG A 92 -3.79 -27.30 22.57
CA ARG A 92 -4.33 -27.85 23.82
C ARG A 92 -3.66 -27.27 25.06
N ASN A 93 -2.38 -26.92 24.99
CA ASN A 93 -1.65 -26.33 26.12
C ASN A 93 -2.01 -24.86 26.34
N GLU A 94 -2.27 -24.07 25.29
CA GLU A 94 -2.60 -22.64 25.46
C GLU A 94 -4.07 -22.38 25.80
N PHE A 95 -4.99 -23.25 25.40
CA PHE A 95 -6.42 -23.00 25.61
C PHE A 95 -6.85 -22.80 27.07
N PRO A 96 -6.31 -23.50 28.08
CA PRO A 96 -6.62 -23.18 29.47
C PRO A 96 -6.23 -21.75 29.88
N PHE A 97 -5.08 -21.25 29.39
CA PHE A 97 -4.64 -19.88 29.63
C PHE A 97 -5.49 -18.87 28.87
N MET A 98 -5.84 -19.20 27.63
CA MET A 98 -6.73 -18.41 26.79
C MET A 98 -8.12 -18.28 27.41
N GLU A 99 -8.67 -19.36 27.96
CA GLU A 99 -9.95 -19.38 28.67
C GLU A 99 -9.91 -18.56 29.97
N GLU A 100 -8.80 -18.61 30.71
CA GLU A 100 -8.60 -17.78 31.91
C GLU A 100 -8.62 -16.28 31.55
N ALA A 101 -7.89 -15.88 30.52
CA ALA A 101 -7.92 -14.50 30.03
C ALA A 101 -9.30 -14.13 29.45
N TYR A 102 -9.92 -15.00 28.66
CA TYR A 102 -11.24 -14.78 28.08
C TYR A 102 -12.28 -14.46 29.16
N LYS A 103 -12.30 -15.21 30.26
CA LYS A 103 -13.21 -14.92 31.39
C LYS A 103 -13.07 -13.51 31.93
N ALA A 104 -11.84 -12.96 31.96
CA ALA A 104 -11.57 -11.62 32.45
C ALA A 104 -11.94 -10.51 31.43
N TYR A 105 -11.92 -10.82 30.13
CA TYR A 105 -12.08 -9.85 29.04
C TYR A 105 -13.35 -10.04 28.19
N SER A 106 -14.16 -11.06 28.47
CA SER A 106 -15.32 -11.46 27.65
C SER A 106 -16.41 -10.39 27.50
N ASP A 107 -16.41 -9.34 28.32
CA ASP A 107 -17.28 -8.18 28.16
C ASP A 107 -16.87 -7.31 26.96
N ARG A 108 -15.59 -7.33 26.58
CA ARG A 108 -15.00 -6.48 25.53
C ARG A 108 -14.38 -7.26 24.38
N VAL A 109 -13.94 -8.50 24.62
CA VAL A 109 -13.25 -9.36 23.65
C VAL A 109 -14.12 -10.58 23.35
N GLU A 110 -14.14 -11.02 22.10
CA GLU A 110 -14.63 -12.36 21.73
C GLU A 110 -13.49 -13.21 21.17
N ILE A 111 -13.52 -14.51 21.47
CA ILE A 111 -12.58 -15.47 20.91
C ILE A 111 -13.36 -16.39 19.96
N ILE A 112 -12.90 -16.51 18.72
CA ILE A 112 -13.48 -17.39 17.71
C ILE A 112 -12.42 -18.45 17.35
N ALA A 113 -12.54 -19.64 17.93
CA ALA A 113 -11.59 -20.72 17.65
C ALA A 113 -12.08 -21.64 16.53
N VAL A 114 -11.35 -21.71 15.42
CA VAL A 114 -11.71 -22.51 14.24
C VAL A 114 -10.74 -23.68 14.04
N SER A 115 -11.28 -24.90 13.97
CA SER A 115 -10.47 -26.07 13.64
C SER A 115 -10.23 -26.14 12.13
N CYS A 116 -8.96 -26.13 11.72
CA CYS A 116 -8.54 -26.32 10.34
C CYS A 116 -8.39 -27.81 9.95
N GLU A 117 -8.61 -28.74 10.88
CA GLU A 117 -8.51 -30.18 10.64
C GLU A 117 -9.80 -30.70 9.97
N PRO A 118 -9.74 -31.21 8.72
CA PRO A 118 -10.93 -31.67 8.02
C PRO A 118 -11.71 -32.78 8.74
N SER A 119 -10.99 -33.63 9.48
CA SER A 119 -11.58 -34.76 10.22
C SER A 119 -12.26 -34.37 11.53
N ASP A 120 -12.05 -33.14 12.03
CA ASP A 120 -12.78 -32.66 13.21
C ASP A 120 -14.27 -32.48 12.91
N THR A 121 -15.11 -32.82 13.88
CA THR A 121 -16.58 -32.74 13.80
C THR A 121 -17.11 -31.86 14.92
N ASN A 122 -18.34 -31.37 14.82
CA ASN A 122 -18.96 -30.61 15.91
C ASN A 122 -19.00 -31.44 17.21
N GLU A 123 -19.20 -32.76 17.12
CA GLU A 123 -19.15 -33.66 18.29
C GLU A 123 -17.74 -33.67 18.92
N SER A 124 -16.68 -33.93 18.14
CA SER A 124 -15.31 -33.99 18.66
C SER A 124 -14.80 -32.63 19.17
N ILE A 125 -15.20 -31.52 18.53
CA ILE A 125 -14.88 -30.16 19.00
C ILE A 125 -15.61 -29.88 20.31
N GLY A 126 -16.88 -30.27 20.43
CA GLY A 126 -17.65 -30.10 21.67
C GLY A 126 -17.11 -30.95 22.83
N GLU A 127 -16.68 -32.18 22.56
CA GLU A 127 -15.99 -33.02 23.55
C GLU A 127 -14.67 -32.38 24.00
N PHE A 128 -13.87 -31.89 23.06
CA PHE A 128 -12.61 -31.21 23.34
C PHE A 128 -12.82 -29.93 24.19
N ALA A 129 -13.80 -29.10 23.84
CA ALA A 129 -14.17 -27.92 24.60
C ALA A 129 -14.62 -28.29 26.03
N GLY A 130 -15.43 -29.34 26.16
CA GLY A 130 -15.90 -29.86 27.45
C GLY A 130 -14.77 -30.44 28.32
N GLU A 131 -13.79 -31.12 27.71
CA GLU A 131 -12.63 -31.69 28.40
C GLU A 131 -11.76 -30.60 29.04
N LEU A 132 -11.57 -29.48 28.32
CA LEU A 132 -10.73 -28.36 28.76
C LEU A 132 -11.51 -27.25 29.48
N GLY A 133 -12.84 -27.33 29.52
CA GLY A 133 -13.69 -26.34 30.19
C GLY A 133 -13.73 -24.98 29.48
N LEU A 134 -13.66 -24.98 28.14
CA LEU A 134 -13.63 -23.80 27.30
C LEU A 134 -15.04 -23.25 27.09
N THR A 135 -15.18 -21.93 27.15
CA THR A 135 -16.48 -21.23 27.06
C THR A 135 -16.59 -20.29 25.87
N PHE A 136 -15.47 -19.93 25.26
CA PHE A 136 -15.48 -19.17 24.02
C PHE A 136 -16.02 -19.99 22.83
N PRO A 137 -16.59 -19.33 21.81
CA PRO A 137 -17.03 -19.99 20.59
C PRO A 137 -15.97 -20.83 19.87
N MET A 138 -16.34 -22.06 19.51
CA MET A 138 -15.49 -22.94 18.72
C MET A 138 -16.28 -23.62 17.59
N GLY A 139 -15.67 -23.76 16.41
CA GLY A 139 -16.31 -24.39 15.25
C GLY A 139 -15.28 -24.91 14.24
N LYS A 140 -15.77 -25.43 13.11
CA LYS A 140 -14.90 -25.80 11.98
C LYS A 140 -14.52 -24.55 11.18
N ASP A 141 -13.35 -24.57 10.56
CA ASP A 141 -12.96 -23.55 9.59
C ASP A 141 -13.73 -23.72 8.26
N THR A 142 -14.98 -23.28 8.23
CA THR A 142 -15.81 -23.26 7.02
C THR A 142 -15.55 -22.04 6.14
N ALA A 143 -14.86 -21.04 6.67
CA ALA A 143 -14.52 -19.79 5.99
C ALA A 143 -13.14 -19.82 5.32
N ASN A 144 -12.42 -20.95 5.43
CA ASN A 144 -11.09 -21.15 4.85
C ASN A 144 -10.04 -20.18 5.43
N LEU A 145 -10.19 -19.78 6.70
CA LEU A 145 -9.32 -18.85 7.40
C LEU A 145 -7.88 -19.33 7.48
N ALA A 146 -7.64 -20.64 7.64
CA ALA A 146 -6.30 -21.22 7.61
C ALA A 146 -5.57 -20.92 6.29
N TYR A 147 -6.29 -20.95 5.17
CA TYR A 147 -5.74 -20.61 3.86
C TYR A 147 -5.59 -19.09 3.68
N LEU A 148 -6.61 -18.31 4.06
CA LEU A 148 -6.62 -16.86 3.90
C LEU A 148 -5.52 -16.18 4.73
N PHE A 149 -5.15 -16.74 5.88
CA PHE A 149 -4.02 -16.25 6.69
C PHE A 149 -2.71 -16.99 6.40
N GLN A 150 -2.67 -17.89 5.41
CA GLN A 150 -1.52 -18.74 5.12
C GLN A 150 -0.94 -19.40 6.38
N ALA A 151 -1.81 -19.92 7.26
CA ALA A 151 -1.44 -20.47 8.56
C ALA A 151 -0.64 -21.78 8.37
N GLN A 152 0.68 -21.66 8.23
CA GLN A 152 1.59 -22.81 8.07
C GLN A 152 1.83 -23.56 9.38
N TYR A 153 1.64 -22.88 10.51
CA TYR A 153 1.80 -23.44 11.85
C TYR A 153 0.53 -23.20 12.68
N ILE A 154 0.23 -24.13 13.59
CA ILE A 154 -0.87 -23.99 14.55
C ILE A 154 -0.34 -24.18 15.98
N PRO A 155 -0.87 -23.43 16.96
CA PRO A 155 -1.95 -22.45 16.83
C PRO A 155 -1.53 -21.17 16.11
N THR A 156 -2.43 -20.59 15.32
CA THR A 156 -2.28 -19.24 14.76
C THR A 156 -3.35 -18.32 15.35
N SER A 157 -2.93 -17.28 16.05
CA SER A 157 -3.75 -16.27 16.70
C SER A 157 -3.77 -14.99 15.87
N VAL A 158 -4.96 -14.50 15.54
CA VAL A 158 -5.16 -13.27 14.75
C VAL A 158 -6.02 -12.30 15.55
N ILE A 159 -5.53 -11.07 15.75
CA ILE A 159 -6.31 -10.00 16.36
C ILE A 159 -6.98 -9.17 15.28
N VAL A 160 -8.30 -9.01 15.40
CA VAL A 160 -9.11 -8.14 14.55
C VAL A 160 -9.73 -7.04 15.41
N SER A 161 -9.46 -5.78 15.04
CA SER A 161 -10.00 -4.62 15.76
C SER A 161 -11.49 -4.41 15.48
N LYS A 162 -12.12 -3.54 16.29
CA LYS A 162 -13.53 -3.13 16.14
C LYS A 162 -13.92 -2.69 14.73
N THR A 163 -12.97 -2.16 13.95
CA THR A 163 -13.20 -1.70 12.58
C THR A 163 -13.09 -2.82 11.55
N GLY A 164 -12.71 -4.05 11.94
CA GLY A 164 -12.51 -5.18 11.05
C GLY A 164 -11.10 -5.26 10.44
N LYS A 165 -10.15 -4.48 10.95
CA LYS A 165 -8.75 -4.50 10.49
C LYS A 165 -7.96 -5.58 11.24
N VAL A 166 -7.10 -6.30 10.54
CA VAL A 166 -6.16 -7.26 11.13
C VAL A 166 -5.01 -6.49 11.76
N GLU A 167 -4.87 -6.58 13.08
CA GLU A 167 -3.87 -5.81 13.83
C GLU A 167 -2.67 -6.65 14.28
N TYR A 168 -2.82 -7.97 14.35
CA TYR A 168 -1.76 -8.89 14.81
C TYR A 168 -1.97 -10.30 14.28
N ILE A 169 -0.88 -10.99 13.95
CA ILE A 169 -0.85 -12.41 13.60
C ILE A 169 0.35 -13.05 14.32
N GLU A 170 0.12 -14.16 15.03
CA GLU A 170 1.16 -14.92 15.73
C GLU A 170 0.90 -16.42 15.57
N SER A 171 1.90 -17.17 15.14
CA SER A 171 1.81 -18.62 14.92
C SER A 171 2.55 -19.43 16.00
N ARG A 172 3.05 -18.77 17.04
CA ARG A 172 3.57 -19.41 18.25
C ARG A 172 2.47 -19.59 19.29
N SER A 173 2.57 -20.68 20.04
CA SER A 173 1.72 -20.90 21.20
C SER A 173 2.05 -19.93 22.35
N MET A 174 1.01 -19.35 22.94
CA MET A 174 1.10 -18.50 24.14
C MET A 174 1.02 -19.36 25.40
N THR A 175 1.88 -19.06 26.37
CA THR A 175 2.22 -19.96 27.48
C THR A 175 1.69 -19.52 28.84
N SER A 176 0.95 -18.41 28.91
CA SER A 176 0.33 -17.92 30.14
C SER A 176 -0.90 -17.06 29.88
N ALA A 177 -1.78 -16.92 30.88
CA ALA A 177 -2.96 -16.05 30.78
C ALA A 177 -2.56 -14.57 30.72
N ASP A 178 -1.46 -14.19 31.39
CA ASP A 178 -0.90 -12.83 31.33
C ASP A 178 -0.43 -12.45 29.91
N GLU A 179 0.03 -13.42 29.11
CA GLU A 179 0.42 -13.21 27.71
C GLU A 179 -0.79 -12.85 26.85
N PHE A 180 -1.92 -13.57 27.01
CA PHE A 180 -3.18 -13.23 26.35
C PHE A 180 -3.78 -11.92 26.85
N ALA A 181 -3.75 -11.67 28.17
CA ALA A 181 -4.23 -10.42 28.75
C ALA A 181 -3.42 -9.22 28.25
N GLY A 182 -2.09 -9.35 28.18
CA GLY A 182 -1.21 -8.35 27.61
C GLY A 182 -1.49 -8.10 26.12
N LEU A 183 -1.75 -9.17 25.35
CA LEU A 183 -2.19 -9.05 23.96
C LEU A 183 -3.51 -8.28 23.85
N PHE A 184 -4.53 -8.64 24.62
CA PHE A 184 -5.80 -7.91 24.60
C PHE A 184 -5.66 -6.46 25.05
N ASP A 185 -4.92 -6.20 26.12
CA ASP A 185 -4.67 -4.85 26.63
C ASP A 185 -3.94 -3.96 25.61
N ALA A 186 -3.07 -4.53 24.78
CA ALA A 186 -2.42 -3.80 23.70
C ALA A 186 -3.45 -3.27 22.70
N PHE A 187 -4.40 -4.12 22.27
CA PHE A 187 -5.33 -3.76 21.20
C PHE A 187 -6.70 -3.25 21.67
N LEU A 188 -7.02 -3.33 22.97
CA LEU A 188 -8.22 -2.74 23.55
C LEU A 188 -8.03 -1.25 23.84
N GLN A 189 -8.98 -0.43 23.42
CA GLN A 189 -8.96 1.00 23.75
C GLN A 189 -9.12 1.21 25.26
N ARG A 190 -8.18 1.91 25.90
CA ARG A 190 -8.28 2.18 27.34
C ARG A 190 -9.21 3.36 27.59
N LYS A 191 -10.13 3.21 28.56
CA LYS A 191 -10.98 4.33 29.01
C LYS A 191 -10.16 5.32 29.87
N PRO A 192 -10.43 6.63 29.77
CA PRO A 192 -9.72 7.62 30.56
C PRO A 192 -9.97 7.43 32.06
N THR A 193 -8.89 7.50 32.84
CA THR A 193 -8.95 7.47 34.32
C THR A 193 -8.78 8.84 34.96
N VAL A 194 -8.52 9.86 34.14
CA VAL A 194 -8.23 11.23 34.55
C VAL A 194 -9.47 12.12 34.36
N ALA A 195 -9.71 13.03 35.30
CA ALA A 195 -10.81 13.99 35.21
C ALA A 195 -10.55 15.05 34.12
N ARG A 196 -11.60 15.44 33.39
CA ARG A 196 -11.51 16.48 32.36
C ARG A 196 -11.31 17.86 33.01
N SER A 197 -10.43 18.68 32.42
CA SER A 197 -10.35 20.10 32.78
C SER A 197 -11.60 20.84 32.30
N SER A 198 -12.03 21.87 33.04
CA SER A 198 -13.19 22.68 32.64
C SER A 198 -12.87 23.56 31.44
N GLN A 199 -13.90 23.99 30.71
CA GLN A 199 -13.75 24.90 29.58
C GLN A 199 -13.09 26.22 30.00
N GLU A 200 -13.40 26.74 31.18
CA GLU A 200 -12.78 27.95 31.71
C GLU A 200 -11.30 27.75 32.00
N ALA A 201 -10.91 26.57 32.54
CA ALA A 201 -9.51 26.24 32.79
C ALA A 201 -8.71 26.08 31.49
N LEU A 202 -9.26 25.34 30.52
CA LEU A 202 -8.65 25.19 29.20
C LEU A 202 -8.50 26.55 28.50
N GLY A 203 -9.55 27.37 28.53
CA GLY A 203 -9.53 28.71 27.96
C GLY A 203 -8.56 29.65 28.66
N ALA A 204 -8.35 29.52 29.97
CA ALA A 204 -7.36 30.31 30.70
C ALA A 204 -5.91 29.89 30.40
N ALA A 205 -5.69 28.63 30.02
CA ALA A 205 -4.38 28.14 29.60
C ALA A 205 -4.07 28.49 28.14
N LEU A 206 -5.02 28.24 27.22
CA LEU A 206 -4.75 28.23 25.77
C LEU A 206 -5.03 29.54 25.04
N ASN A 207 -5.87 30.43 25.59
CA ASN A 207 -6.13 31.73 24.94
C ASN A 207 -4.97 32.69 25.22
N GLU A 208 -4.54 33.41 24.18
CA GLU A 208 -3.71 34.60 24.37
C GLU A 208 -4.50 35.75 25.02
N GLU A 209 -3.79 36.76 25.52
CA GLU A 209 -4.40 37.92 26.16
C GLU A 209 -5.40 38.61 25.21
N GLY A 210 -6.68 38.64 25.62
CA GLY A 210 -7.77 39.25 24.86
C GLY A 210 -8.55 38.29 23.95
N ALA A 211 -8.05 37.07 23.72
CA ALA A 211 -8.79 36.01 23.04
C ALA A 211 -9.79 35.31 23.98
N GLN A 212 -10.89 34.81 23.41
CA GLN A 212 -11.94 34.09 24.14
C GLN A 212 -12.50 32.94 23.31
N TYR A 213 -11.62 32.10 22.76
CA TYR A 213 -12.05 30.91 22.05
C TYR A 213 -12.58 29.85 23.03
N PRO A 214 -13.69 29.17 22.70
CA PRO A 214 -14.24 28.12 23.53
C PRO A 214 -13.45 26.82 23.34
N PHE A 215 -12.67 26.41 24.35
CA PHE A 215 -11.97 25.13 24.33
C PHE A 215 -12.78 24.01 25.00
N TYR A 216 -12.76 22.82 24.42
CA TYR A 216 -13.46 21.65 24.97
C TYR A 216 -12.67 20.37 24.79
N ASN A 217 -12.77 19.49 25.77
CA ASN A 217 -12.28 18.12 25.70
C ASN A 217 -13.23 17.24 24.89
N GLY A 218 -12.68 16.18 24.28
CA GLY A 218 -13.50 15.11 23.71
C GLY A 218 -14.47 14.50 24.74
N THR A 219 -15.70 14.30 24.31
CA THR A 219 -16.80 13.77 25.14
C THR A 219 -17.06 12.29 24.94
N ASP A 220 -16.44 11.69 23.92
CA ASP A 220 -16.42 10.23 23.73
C ASP A 220 -15.86 9.52 24.98
N GLU A 221 -16.35 8.31 25.25
CA GLU A 221 -15.98 7.59 26.47
C GLU A 221 -14.53 7.06 26.44
N TYR A 222 -13.91 6.99 25.26
CA TYR A 222 -12.50 6.63 25.05
C TYR A 222 -11.62 7.85 24.77
N ALA A 223 -12.20 9.03 24.54
CA ALA A 223 -11.44 10.28 24.40
C ALA A 223 -10.78 10.68 25.72
N TRP A 224 -9.45 10.53 25.78
CA TRP A 224 -8.68 10.99 26.92
C TRP A 224 -8.68 12.52 26.99
N PRO A 225 -8.86 13.10 28.18
CA PRO A 225 -8.82 14.55 28.29
C PRO A 225 -7.41 15.09 28.07
N MET A 226 -7.37 16.25 27.46
CA MET A 226 -6.31 17.22 27.62
C MET A 226 -6.51 17.96 28.96
N VAL A 227 -5.46 18.01 29.79
CA VAL A 227 -5.52 18.48 31.18
C VAL A 227 -4.61 19.66 31.44
N CYS A 228 -5.08 20.66 32.17
CA CYS A 228 -4.27 21.82 32.54
C CYS A 228 -3.19 21.43 33.55
N GLU A 229 -1.95 21.87 33.31
CA GLU A 229 -0.85 21.77 34.27
C GLU A 229 0.16 22.91 34.11
N GLU A 230 1.15 22.93 35.00
CA GLU A 230 2.33 23.78 34.82
C GLU A 230 3.46 22.95 34.21
N LYS A 231 4.07 23.43 33.12
CA LYS A 231 5.28 22.86 32.53
C LYS A 231 6.24 23.99 32.18
N ASP A 232 7.49 23.88 32.60
CA ASP A 232 8.55 24.86 32.31
C ASP A 232 8.18 26.32 32.67
N GLY A 233 7.38 26.51 33.72
CA GLY A 233 6.90 27.82 34.17
C GLY A 233 5.74 28.41 33.36
N ARG A 234 5.16 27.65 32.43
CA ARG A 234 4.01 28.01 31.60
C ARG A 234 2.75 27.30 32.09
N GLN A 235 1.58 27.90 31.90
CA GLN A 235 0.29 27.23 32.11
C GLN A 235 -0.12 26.60 30.80
N VAL A 236 -0.16 25.27 30.76
CA VAL A 236 -0.27 24.50 29.51
C VAL A 236 -1.37 23.48 29.61
N VAL A 237 -1.68 22.85 28.49
CA VAL A 237 -2.61 21.73 28.42
C VAL A 237 -1.87 20.49 27.91
N LYS A 238 -1.82 19.45 28.74
CA LYS A 238 -1.12 18.17 28.49
C LYS A 238 -2.07 17.07 28.03
N SER A 239 -1.65 16.19 27.14
CA SER A 239 -2.32 14.90 26.93
C SER A 239 -2.28 14.01 28.18
N SER A 240 -3.41 13.39 28.54
CA SER A 240 -3.51 12.55 29.75
C SER A 240 -3.38 11.04 29.49
N ASN A 241 -3.24 10.63 28.23
CA ASN A 241 -3.16 9.23 27.81
C ASN A 241 -1.75 8.61 27.89
N VAL A 242 -0.87 9.19 28.71
CA VAL A 242 0.48 8.66 28.98
C VAL A 242 0.41 7.20 29.43
N GLY A 243 1.15 6.31 28.77
CA GLY A 243 1.15 4.87 29.05
C GLY A 243 -0.16 4.14 28.73
N ALA A 244 -1.08 4.78 28.00
CA ALA A 244 -2.25 4.14 27.42
C ALA A 244 -2.04 3.95 25.92
N SER A 245 -1.43 2.83 25.53
CA SER A 245 -1.33 2.43 24.11
C SER A 245 -2.72 2.33 23.46
N ASN A 246 -2.76 2.45 22.13
CA ASN A 246 -3.98 2.43 21.32
C ASN A 246 -5.07 3.38 21.86
N SER A 247 -4.70 4.64 22.07
CA SER A 247 -5.59 5.65 22.64
C SER A 247 -5.38 7.00 21.98
N TYR A 248 -6.27 7.94 22.27
CA TYR A 248 -6.09 9.32 21.84
C TYR A 248 -6.55 10.30 22.90
N ALA A 249 -5.84 11.41 23.02
CA ALA A 249 -6.27 12.59 23.75
C ALA A 249 -6.59 13.71 22.77
N VAL A 250 -7.62 14.52 23.07
CA VAL A 250 -8.06 15.56 22.14
C VAL A 250 -8.62 16.80 22.84
N VAL A 251 -8.23 17.97 22.32
CA VAL A 251 -8.87 19.26 22.62
C VAL A 251 -9.33 19.90 21.31
N TYR A 252 -10.46 20.58 21.39
CA TYR A 252 -11.08 21.28 20.29
C TYR A 252 -11.26 22.76 20.62
N THR A 253 -11.36 23.58 19.59
CA THR A 253 -11.83 24.95 19.67
C THR A 253 -12.49 25.38 18.37
N SER A 254 -13.33 26.41 18.44
CA SER A 254 -13.92 27.02 17.27
C SER A 254 -13.43 28.46 17.15
N VAL A 255 -12.86 28.78 15.98
CA VAL A 255 -12.29 30.10 15.71
C VAL A 255 -12.97 30.74 14.51
N SER A 256 -13.06 32.08 14.50
CA SER A 256 -13.46 32.83 13.33
C SER A 256 -12.21 33.36 12.65
N ALA A 257 -12.05 33.10 11.36
CA ALA A 257 -10.91 33.54 10.57
C ALA A 257 -11.36 34.01 9.19
N ASP A 258 -10.60 34.93 8.60
CA ASP A 258 -10.70 35.29 7.19
C ASP A 258 -9.68 34.52 6.34
N VAL A 259 -9.93 34.43 5.03
CA VAL A 259 -8.94 33.87 4.08
C VAL A 259 -7.58 34.54 4.28
N GLY A 260 -6.55 33.72 4.49
CA GLY A 260 -5.17 34.17 4.68
C GLY A 260 -4.81 34.57 6.11
N ASP A 261 -5.78 34.63 7.04
CA ASP A 261 -5.45 34.58 8.47
C ASP A 261 -4.73 33.25 8.77
N VAL A 262 -3.99 33.20 9.88
CA VAL A 262 -3.12 32.08 10.22
C VAL A 262 -3.48 31.53 11.59
N LEU A 263 -3.77 30.23 11.67
CA LEU A 263 -3.78 29.50 12.93
C LEU A 263 -2.34 29.38 13.43
N VAL A 264 -2.09 29.78 14.67
CA VAL A 264 -0.81 29.61 15.35
C VAL A 264 -1.01 28.75 16.58
N VAL A 265 -0.20 27.70 16.70
CA VAL A 265 -0.16 26.76 17.82
C VAL A 265 1.24 26.73 18.39
N GLU A 266 1.39 27.03 19.68
CA GLU A 266 2.63 26.87 20.43
C GLU A 266 2.53 25.60 21.29
N PHE A 267 3.49 24.70 21.12
CA PHE A 267 3.44 23.38 21.74
C PHE A 267 4.84 22.79 21.97
N LYS A 268 4.85 21.65 22.68
CA LYS A 268 6.00 20.80 22.93
C LYS A 268 5.58 19.34 22.77
N THR A 269 6.43 18.49 22.21
CA THR A 269 6.21 17.03 22.15
C THR A 269 7.38 16.31 22.76
N SER A 270 7.09 15.22 23.48
CA SER A 270 8.10 14.25 23.90
C SER A 270 7.50 12.87 23.72
N THR A 271 7.75 12.29 22.55
CA THR A 271 7.06 11.09 22.06
C THR A 271 7.96 10.31 21.12
N GLU A 272 7.57 9.09 20.77
CA GLU A 272 8.25 8.31 19.73
C GLU A 272 8.03 8.97 18.35
N PRO A 273 9.07 9.10 17.52
CA PRO A 273 8.88 9.49 16.12
C PRO A 273 7.94 8.52 15.39
N MET A 274 7.11 9.05 14.49
CA MET A 274 6.18 8.33 13.60
C MET A 274 5.04 7.52 14.24
N ASN A 275 5.20 7.07 15.48
CA ASN A 275 4.30 6.15 16.14
C ASN A 275 3.17 6.88 16.86
N ASP A 276 3.58 7.74 17.79
CA ASP A 276 2.71 8.47 18.67
C ASP A 276 2.70 9.93 18.21
N LEU A 277 1.60 10.30 17.58
CA LEU A 277 1.54 11.45 16.69
C LEU A 277 0.59 12.52 17.24
N MET A 278 1.11 13.74 17.33
CA MET A 278 0.30 14.94 17.44
C MET A 278 -0.25 15.31 16.06
N LYS A 279 -1.55 15.58 15.98
CA LYS A 279 -2.23 16.02 14.76
C LYS A 279 -2.91 17.35 15.00
N ILE A 280 -2.68 18.30 14.10
CA ILE A 280 -3.47 19.53 13.99
C ILE A 280 -4.44 19.33 12.84
N VAL A 281 -5.72 19.52 13.13
CA VAL A 281 -6.82 19.28 12.21
C VAL A 281 -7.66 20.55 12.12
N ILE A 282 -7.99 20.96 10.89
CA ILE A 282 -8.88 22.09 10.61
C ILE A 282 -10.02 21.57 9.73
N ASP A 283 -11.26 21.75 10.17
CA ASP A 283 -12.47 21.34 9.42
C ASP A 283 -12.45 19.86 8.96
N ASN A 284 -11.94 18.97 9.83
CA ASN A 284 -11.71 17.53 9.60
C ASN A 284 -10.58 17.17 8.62
N GLU A 285 -9.79 18.14 8.16
CA GLU A 285 -8.58 17.87 7.38
C GLU A 285 -7.35 17.93 8.29
N VAL A 286 -6.53 16.88 8.28
CA VAL A 286 -5.24 16.88 8.98
C VAL A 286 -4.31 17.82 8.23
N VAL A 287 -4.00 18.97 8.83
CA VAL A 287 -3.15 20.00 8.20
C VAL A 287 -1.68 19.82 8.54
N LYS A 288 -1.38 19.18 9.68
CA LYS A 288 -0.02 18.88 10.09
C LYS A 288 0.03 17.75 11.11
N VAL A 289 1.11 16.98 11.05
CA VAL A 289 1.46 15.93 12.01
C VAL A 289 2.82 16.22 12.61
N PHE A 290 3.01 15.89 13.89
CA PHE A 290 4.30 15.95 14.58
C PHE A 290 4.51 14.65 15.36
N GLY A 291 5.71 14.10 15.26
CA GLY A 291 6.19 12.99 16.09
C GLY A 291 7.53 13.34 16.72
N GLY A 292 8.02 12.51 17.63
CA GLY A 292 9.36 12.71 18.19
C GLY A 292 9.46 13.82 19.24
N GLU A 293 10.70 14.27 19.46
CA GLU A 293 11.05 15.26 20.47
C GLU A 293 11.13 16.65 19.85
N HIS A 294 10.20 17.52 20.24
CA HIS A 294 10.21 18.93 19.89
C HIS A 294 10.16 19.74 21.19
N ASP A 295 11.17 20.57 21.45
CA ASP A 295 11.06 21.55 22.54
C ASP A 295 9.99 22.60 22.18
N TRP A 296 9.73 23.55 23.07
CA TRP A 296 8.76 24.63 22.82
C TRP A 296 8.95 25.27 21.45
N MET A 297 8.01 25.02 20.56
CA MET A 297 8.01 25.46 19.17
C MET A 297 6.66 26.01 18.77
N THR A 298 6.67 26.73 17.65
CA THR A 298 5.47 27.34 17.07
C THR A 298 5.24 26.74 15.70
N TYR A 299 3.98 26.36 15.43
CA TYR A 299 3.52 26.02 14.09
C TYR A 299 2.40 26.96 13.66
N ALA A 300 2.44 27.35 12.40
CA ALA A 300 1.54 28.29 11.76
C ALA A 300 0.95 27.69 10.49
N HIS A 301 -0.37 27.78 10.32
CA HIS A 301 -1.08 27.29 9.14
C HIS A 301 -2.12 28.31 8.63
N PRO A 302 -2.13 28.67 7.33
CA PRO A 302 -3.07 29.65 6.79
C PRO A 302 -4.48 29.06 6.60
N PHE A 303 -5.52 29.85 6.87
CA PHE A 303 -6.90 29.48 6.57
C PHE A 303 -7.21 29.68 5.09
N ALA A 304 -7.75 28.63 4.46
CA ALA A 304 -8.10 28.62 3.03
C ALA A 304 -9.46 29.27 2.71
N SER A 305 -10.33 29.44 3.70
CA SER A 305 -11.65 30.06 3.54
C SER A 305 -11.96 31.01 4.72
N SER A 306 -12.89 31.95 4.51
CA SER A 306 -13.40 32.80 5.60
C SER A 306 -14.58 32.12 6.27
N GLY A 307 -14.66 32.22 7.60
CA GLY A 307 -15.80 31.74 8.36
C GLY A 307 -15.43 31.24 9.74
N THR A 308 -16.26 30.33 10.24
CA THR A 308 -16.00 29.61 11.48
C THR A 308 -15.34 28.28 11.14
N HIS A 309 -14.18 28.04 11.74
CA HIS A 309 -13.39 26.82 11.56
C HIS A 309 -13.39 26.03 12.86
N GLU A 310 -13.47 24.71 12.73
CA GLU A 310 -13.22 23.79 13.83
C GLU A 310 -11.73 23.42 13.84
N VAL A 311 -11.05 23.70 14.94
CA VAL A 311 -9.67 23.33 15.16
C VAL A 311 -9.62 22.22 16.19
N GLN A 312 -8.98 21.12 15.83
CA GLN A 312 -8.76 19.98 16.69
C GLN A 312 -7.26 19.72 16.83
N ILE A 313 -6.80 19.56 18.05
CA ILE A 313 -5.44 19.12 18.36
C ILE A 313 -5.55 17.79 19.09
N THR A 314 -5.00 16.74 18.46
CA THR A 314 -5.08 15.36 18.94
C THR A 314 -3.69 14.81 19.19
N TYR A 315 -3.53 14.02 20.23
CA TYR A 315 -2.37 13.15 20.39
C TYR A 315 -2.84 11.70 20.32
N VAL A 316 -2.39 10.97 19.32
CA VAL A 316 -2.76 9.59 19.06
C VAL A 316 -1.59 8.70 19.44
N LYS A 317 -1.83 7.74 20.33
CA LYS A 317 -0.87 6.70 20.67
C LYS A 317 -1.18 5.42 19.91
N ASN A 318 -0.17 4.80 19.32
CA ASN A 318 -0.28 3.51 18.67
C ASN A 318 0.06 2.38 19.67
N LEU A 319 0.48 1.22 19.15
CA LEU A 319 0.76 0.00 19.90
C LEU A 319 2.24 -0.16 20.30
N SER A 320 3.13 0.71 19.81
CA SER A 320 4.55 0.64 20.13
C SER A 320 4.83 1.16 21.54
N GLY A 321 6.10 1.12 21.93
CA GLY A 321 6.55 1.44 23.28
C GLY A 321 6.19 2.85 23.73
N ASN A 322 6.62 3.20 24.95
CA ASN A 322 6.58 4.59 25.38
C ASN A 322 7.97 5.18 25.18
N GLY A 323 8.08 6.22 24.37
CA GLY A 323 9.30 7.00 24.17
C GLY A 323 9.17 8.39 24.81
N GLY A 324 10.28 8.91 25.33
CA GLY A 324 10.29 10.21 26.00
C GLY A 324 9.40 10.25 27.25
N GLU A 325 8.73 11.39 27.46
CA GLU A 325 7.69 11.58 28.47
C GLU A 325 6.30 11.10 28.01
N ASP A 326 6.19 10.65 26.76
CA ASP A 326 5.02 10.04 26.16
C ASP A 326 3.77 10.95 26.18
N ALA A 327 3.99 12.23 25.84
CA ALA A 327 2.98 13.27 25.94
C ALA A 327 3.25 14.47 25.01
N ILE A 328 2.20 15.27 24.86
CA ILE A 328 2.28 16.61 24.25
C ILE A 328 1.81 17.66 25.24
N TRP A 329 2.29 18.90 25.07
CA TRP A 329 1.84 20.08 25.79
C TRP A 329 1.52 21.19 24.82
N ILE A 330 0.38 21.83 25.01
CA ILE A 330 -0.08 22.97 24.20
C ILE A 330 -0.09 24.19 25.12
N ASP A 331 0.60 25.25 24.73
CA ASP A 331 0.67 26.50 25.50
C ASP A 331 -0.35 27.52 24.97
N THR A 332 -0.40 27.76 23.66
CA THR A 332 -1.28 28.78 23.09
C THR A 332 -1.85 28.35 21.74
N VAL A 333 -3.12 28.68 21.50
CA VAL A 333 -3.78 28.57 20.19
C VAL A 333 -4.42 29.90 19.85
N LYS A 334 -4.07 30.47 18.69
CA LYS A 334 -4.57 31.78 18.27
C LYS A 334 -4.73 31.95 16.77
N VAL A 335 -5.46 32.98 16.38
CA VAL A 335 -5.59 33.41 14.98
C VAL A 335 -4.85 34.73 14.77
N VAL A 336 -3.84 34.71 13.91
CA VAL A 336 -3.08 35.90 13.50
C VAL A 336 -3.67 36.45 12.19
N PRO A 337 -4.01 37.74 12.12
CA PRO A 337 -4.58 38.33 10.90
C PRO A 337 -3.63 38.24 9.69
N ALA A 338 -4.19 38.13 8.48
CA ALA A 338 -3.45 37.98 7.23
C ALA A 338 -2.33 39.01 7.01
N LYS A 339 -2.50 40.24 7.52
CA LYS A 339 -1.48 41.30 7.45
C LYS A 339 -0.19 40.99 8.22
N ASP A 340 -0.29 40.14 9.25
CA ASP A 340 0.79 39.75 10.15
C ASP A 340 1.17 38.26 9.94
N ALA A 341 0.57 37.60 8.93
CA ALA A 341 0.73 36.18 8.63
C ALA A 341 2.17 35.78 8.29
N LEU A 342 2.91 36.64 7.59
CA LEU A 342 4.27 36.34 7.14
C LEU A 342 5.21 36.06 8.31
N ASP A 343 5.12 36.86 9.37
CA ASP A 343 5.94 36.71 10.57
C ASP A 343 5.61 35.39 11.28
N ALA A 344 4.32 35.03 11.38
CA ALA A 344 3.89 33.76 11.96
C ALA A 344 4.36 32.54 11.13
N LEU A 345 4.18 32.57 9.81
CA LEU A 345 4.59 31.48 8.92
C LEU A 345 6.11 31.28 8.90
N SER A 346 6.89 32.36 9.04
CA SER A 346 8.35 32.28 9.13
C SER A 346 8.88 31.59 10.38
N MET A 347 8.02 31.29 11.37
CA MET A 347 8.40 30.51 12.55
C MET A 347 8.36 29.00 12.32
N ASN A 348 7.72 28.54 11.25
CA ASN A 348 7.72 27.13 10.90
C ASN A 348 9.15 26.65 10.59
N PRO A 349 9.52 25.42 10.95
CA PRO A 349 10.79 24.84 10.55
C PRO A 349 10.99 24.94 9.03
N GLU A 350 12.10 25.54 8.60
CA GLU A 350 12.54 25.46 7.21
C GLU A 350 13.06 24.05 6.95
N LEU A 351 12.35 23.33 6.09
CA LEU A 351 12.72 21.99 5.67
C LEU A 351 13.40 22.07 4.29
N PRO A 352 14.52 21.37 4.06
CA PRO A 352 15.09 21.27 2.72
C PRO A 352 14.10 20.60 1.77
N VAL A 353 13.94 21.17 0.58
CA VAL A 353 13.04 20.68 -0.46
C VAL A 353 13.81 20.53 -1.75
N HIS A 354 13.64 19.38 -2.39
CA HIS A 354 14.14 19.04 -3.72
C HIS A 354 12.98 19.05 -4.73
N ASP A 355 13.32 19.21 -6.01
CA ASP A 355 12.33 19.24 -7.10
C ASP A 355 11.64 17.88 -7.32
N GLU A 356 12.35 16.79 -7.01
CA GLU A 356 11.87 15.41 -7.11
C GLU A 356 12.33 14.58 -5.90
N LEU A 357 11.58 13.51 -5.60
CA LEU A 357 11.96 12.57 -4.55
C LEU A 357 13.20 11.80 -5.03
N ALA A 358 14.33 12.04 -4.38
CA ALA A 358 15.56 11.31 -4.63
C ALA A 358 15.79 10.30 -3.51
N VAL A 359 15.97 9.02 -3.86
CA VAL A 359 16.46 7.97 -2.96
C VAL A 359 17.54 7.21 -3.72
N ALA A 360 18.79 7.62 -3.54
CA ALA A 360 19.89 7.14 -4.37
C ALA A 360 21.14 6.82 -3.55
N PRO A 361 21.95 5.83 -3.97
CA PRO A 361 23.23 5.56 -3.32
C PRO A 361 24.23 6.70 -3.56
N LEU A 362 25.12 6.89 -2.60
CA LEU A 362 26.24 7.82 -2.67
C LEU A 362 27.55 7.08 -2.97
N GLY A 363 28.36 7.65 -3.86
CA GLY A 363 29.68 7.15 -4.25
C GLY A 363 29.70 6.34 -5.54
N GLU A 364 30.88 6.22 -6.16
CA GLU A 364 31.05 5.65 -7.51
C GLU A 364 30.88 4.11 -7.59
N ASN A 365 30.74 3.43 -6.45
CA ASN A 365 30.74 1.96 -6.41
C ASN A 365 29.36 1.35 -6.71
N ALA A 366 28.28 2.11 -6.47
CA ALA A 366 26.93 1.65 -6.74
C ALA A 366 26.49 2.00 -8.16
N LYS A 367 26.33 0.98 -8.99
CA LYS A 367 25.92 1.12 -10.39
C LYS A 367 24.49 0.67 -10.59
N LYS A 368 23.69 1.50 -11.24
CA LYS A 368 22.29 1.19 -11.53
C LYS A 368 22.20 0.06 -12.56
N VAL A 369 21.27 -0.85 -12.33
CA VAL A 369 20.98 -1.97 -13.21
C VAL A 369 19.50 -1.98 -13.57
N LEU A 370 19.21 -2.51 -14.75
CA LEU A 370 17.87 -2.70 -15.26
C LEU A 370 17.60 -4.19 -15.33
N ILE A 371 16.50 -4.61 -14.72
CA ILE A 371 16.06 -6.00 -14.69
C ILE A 371 14.89 -6.14 -15.65
N PHE A 372 15.02 -7.07 -16.58
CA PHE A 372 13.97 -7.46 -17.51
C PHE A 372 13.36 -8.76 -17.00
N ASP A 373 12.14 -8.66 -16.46
CA ASP A 373 11.38 -9.79 -15.96
C ASP A 373 10.11 -10.02 -16.78
N PRO A 374 10.15 -10.88 -17.82
CA PRO A 374 9.00 -11.18 -18.64
C PRO A 374 7.83 -11.81 -17.87
N SER A 375 8.11 -12.42 -16.71
CA SER A 375 7.10 -13.08 -15.89
C SER A 375 6.32 -12.11 -14.99
N GLY A 376 6.84 -10.89 -14.77
CA GLY A 376 6.30 -9.92 -13.83
C GLY A 376 6.35 -10.36 -12.37
N MET A 377 7.17 -11.37 -12.04
CA MET A 377 7.34 -11.87 -10.69
C MET A 377 8.01 -10.84 -9.79
N MET A 378 9.04 -10.15 -10.27
CA MET A 378 9.74 -9.10 -9.54
C MET A 378 8.76 -7.99 -9.14
N ASP A 379 7.95 -7.49 -10.08
CA ASP A 379 6.93 -6.47 -9.80
C ASP A 379 5.84 -7.00 -8.84
N LEU A 380 5.46 -8.27 -8.97
CA LEU A 380 4.47 -8.90 -8.08
C LEU A 380 4.93 -8.98 -6.62
N TYR A 381 6.22 -9.24 -6.38
CA TYR A 381 6.77 -9.38 -5.02
C TYR A 381 7.29 -8.07 -4.43
N PHE A 382 7.88 -7.19 -5.24
CA PHE A 382 8.60 -6.01 -4.78
C PHE A 382 7.95 -4.68 -5.20
N GLY A 383 6.93 -4.72 -6.05
CA GLY A 383 6.34 -3.52 -6.64
C GLY A 383 7.29 -2.84 -7.65
N GLU A 384 7.13 -1.55 -7.86
CA GLU A 384 8.07 -0.75 -8.65
C GLU A 384 9.33 -0.47 -7.83
N PHE A 385 10.51 -0.76 -8.38
CA PHE A 385 11.79 -0.55 -7.71
C PHE A 385 12.91 -0.11 -8.65
N GLU A 386 13.95 0.51 -8.09
CA GLU A 386 15.24 0.71 -8.74
C GLU A 386 16.26 -0.29 -8.19
N ALA A 387 17.18 -0.78 -9.02
CA ALA A 387 18.16 -1.77 -8.61
C ALA A 387 19.60 -1.28 -8.84
N TYR A 388 20.49 -1.64 -7.93
CA TYR A 388 21.91 -1.26 -7.97
C TYR A 388 22.82 -2.41 -7.57
N ILE A 389 23.98 -2.52 -8.19
CA ILE A 389 25.10 -3.34 -7.72
C ILE A 389 26.10 -2.43 -7.00
N ALA A 390 26.30 -2.67 -5.70
CA ALA A 390 27.08 -1.80 -4.81
C ALA A 390 28.59 -2.10 -4.79
N ASN A 391 29.01 -3.33 -5.10
CA ASN A 391 30.40 -3.81 -4.96
C ASN A 391 30.98 -3.53 -3.56
N ALA A 392 30.15 -3.66 -2.52
CA ALA A 392 30.49 -3.37 -1.12
C ALA A 392 29.53 -4.06 -0.15
N ASP A 393 29.97 -4.26 1.10
CA ASP A 393 29.15 -4.83 2.19
C ASP A 393 28.17 -3.82 2.81
N SER A 394 28.22 -2.56 2.37
CA SER A 394 27.37 -1.48 2.87
C SER A 394 27.20 -0.40 1.82
N VAL A 395 26.06 0.28 1.84
CA VAL A 395 25.77 1.44 1.00
C VAL A 395 25.34 2.63 1.85
N GLU A 396 25.82 3.82 1.50
CA GLU A 396 25.24 5.06 1.99
C GLU A 396 24.23 5.54 0.97
N ILE A 397 23.01 5.89 1.41
CA ILE A 397 21.99 6.50 0.56
C ILE A 397 21.76 7.95 0.97
N ALA A 398 21.39 8.78 0.00
CA ALA A 398 20.87 10.11 0.20
C ALA A 398 19.39 10.15 -0.14
N VAL A 399 18.61 10.76 0.76
CA VAL A 399 17.18 11.01 0.56
C VAL A 399 16.94 12.50 0.43
N GLY A 400 16.39 12.93 -0.72
CA GLY A 400 15.95 14.29 -0.97
C GLY A 400 14.43 14.34 -1.05
N LEU A 401 13.79 15.10 -0.15
CA LEU A 401 12.33 15.16 -0.06
C LEU A 401 11.74 16.27 -0.93
N THR A 402 10.56 16.02 -1.50
CA THR A 402 9.72 17.07 -2.09
C THR A 402 8.88 17.76 -1.02
N ASN A 403 8.20 18.85 -1.39
CA ASN A 403 7.26 19.56 -0.51
C ASN A 403 5.98 18.78 -0.17
N GLU A 404 5.72 17.67 -0.87
CA GLU A 404 4.55 16.82 -0.65
C GLU A 404 4.78 15.79 0.47
N ILE A 405 6.04 15.54 0.83
CA ILE A 405 6.41 14.55 1.84
C ILE A 405 6.73 15.26 3.15
N ASP A 406 5.96 14.94 4.19
CA ASP A 406 6.18 15.46 5.52
C ASP A 406 7.28 14.64 6.24
N PRO A 407 8.45 15.21 6.55
CA PRO A 407 9.54 14.48 7.21
C PRO A 407 9.18 13.98 8.62
N GLU A 408 8.15 14.54 9.26
CA GLU A 408 7.68 14.11 10.59
C GLU A 408 7.11 12.69 10.60
N ILE A 409 6.66 12.20 9.44
CA ILE A 409 6.03 10.88 9.29
C ILE A 409 6.73 10.00 8.24
N ALA A 410 7.72 10.55 7.53
CA ALA A 410 8.50 9.81 6.55
C ALA A 410 9.62 9.00 7.21
N PHE A 411 9.97 7.86 6.61
CA PHE A 411 11.00 6.97 7.15
C PHE A 411 11.59 6.02 6.13
N ILE A 412 12.74 5.47 6.51
CA ILE A 412 13.47 4.47 5.74
C ILE A 412 13.47 3.16 6.53
N VAL A 413 13.19 2.04 5.87
CA VAL A 413 13.35 0.70 6.45
C VAL A 413 14.12 -0.19 5.47
N SER A 414 14.97 -1.06 6.02
CA SER A 414 15.69 -2.08 5.24
C SER A 414 15.21 -3.45 5.70
N ASP A 415 15.00 -4.37 4.75
CA ASP A 415 14.68 -5.77 5.07
C ASP A 415 15.81 -6.50 5.81
N ALA A 416 17.07 -6.12 5.57
CA ALA A 416 18.25 -6.72 6.20
C ALA A 416 18.27 -6.59 7.73
N ASP A 417 17.78 -5.48 8.29
CA ASP A 417 17.72 -5.28 9.75
C ASP A 417 16.33 -4.98 10.32
N SER A 418 15.34 -4.74 9.46
CA SER A 418 13.97 -4.40 9.82
C SER A 418 13.84 -3.18 10.75
N VAL A 419 14.87 -2.32 10.80
CA VAL A 419 14.85 -1.11 11.64
C VAL A 419 14.27 0.06 10.87
N MET A 420 13.16 0.61 11.38
CA MET A 420 12.59 1.86 10.89
C MET A 420 13.43 3.06 11.35
N ARG A 421 13.77 3.92 10.41
CA ARG A 421 14.61 5.10 10.61
C ARG A 421 13.80 6.35 10.21
N PRO A 422 13.21 7.06 11.18
CA PRO A 422 12.42 8.27 10.93
C PRO A 422 13.27 9.37 10.32
N ILE A 423 12.81 10.02 9.24
CA ILE A 423 13.54 11.12 8.61
C ILE A 423 13.71 12.30 9.57
N ALA A 424 12.68 12.62 10.37
CA ALA A 424 12.76 13.68 11.38
C ALA A 424 13.88 13.51 12.43
N THR A 425 14.47 12.32 12.54
CA THR A 425 15.60 12.06 13.46
C THR A 425 16.97 12.21 12.80
N ILE A 426 17.02 12.48 11.50
CA ILE A 426 18.24 12.60 10.70
C ILE A 426 18.46 14.07 10.38
N GLU A 427 19.62 14.62 10.73
CA GLU A 427 19.98 15.97 10.31
C GLU A 427 20.30 15.97 8.81
N PRO A 428 19.68 16.86 8.00
CA PRO A 428 20.04 16.98 6.59
C PRO A 428 21.43 17.59 6.45
N ASP A 429 22.13 17.21 5.39
CA ASP A 429 23.42 17.80 5.06
C ASP A 429 23.30 19.23 4.51
N ALA A 430 24.44 19.81 4.11
CA ALA A 430 24.49 21.17 3.57
C ALA A 430 23.74 21.35 2.23
N ASP A 431 23.51 20.25 1.50
CA ASP A 431 22.78 20.20 0.23
C ASP A 431 21.31 19.80 0.44
N GLY A 432 20.88 19.59 1.69
CA GLY A 432 19.50 19.27 2.04
C GLY A 432 19.14 17.78 1.92
N PHE A 433 20.11 16.88 1.86
CA PHE A 433 19.86 15.43 1.82
C PHE A 433 19.97 14.78 3.19
N TYR A 434 19.04 13.88 3.49
CA TYR A 434 19.08 13.01 4.65
C TYR A 434 19.90 11.76 4.31
N ARG A 435 21.05 11.57 4.96
CA ARG A 435 21.98 10.49 4.64
C ARG A 435 21.93 9.37 5.66
N GLN A 436 21.96 8.13 5.19
CA GLN A 436 21.97 6.96 6.05
C GLN A 436 22.77 5.82 5.42
N THR A 437 23.56 5.13 6.24
CA THR A 437 24.30 3.93 5.83
C THR A 437 23.55 2.67 6.23
N PHE A 438 23.54 1.69 5.33
CA PHE A 438 22.93 0.38 5.47
C PHE A 438 23.98 -0.71 5.20
N ALA A 439 23.96 -1.77 6.00
CA ALA A 439 24.65 -3.00 5.63
C ALA A 439 23.88 -3.69 4.50
N LEU A 440 24.60 -4.39 3.63
CA LEU A 440 24.02 -5.15 2.55
C LEU A 440 24.11 -6.65 2.82
N ASP A 441 23.01 -7.32 2.56
CA ASP A 441 22.86 -8.77 2.60
C ASP A 441 23.43 -9.42 1.34
N SER A 442 23.90 -10.64 1.52
CA SER A 442 24.37 -11.51 0.45
C SER A 442 24.04 -12.96 0.77
N MET A 443 24.14 -13.82 -0.25
CA MET A 443 24.00 -15.26 -0.07
C MET A 443 24.94 -15.83 1.00
N GLU A 444 26.10 -15.22 1.21
CA GLU A 444 27.06 -15.67 2.22
C GLU A 444 26.73 -15.15 3.62
N THR A 445 26.20 -13.92 3.73
CA THR A 445 26.01 -13.25 5.02
C THR A 445 24.67 -13.58 5.67
N SER A 446 23.57 -13.54 4.90
CA SER A 446 22.22 -13.74 5.40
C SER A 446 21.46 -14.87 4.69
N GLY A 447 21.97 -15.33 3.54
CA GLY A 447 21.28 -16.28 2.67
C GLY A 447 20.27 -15.64 1.74
N TYR A 448 20.19 -14.31 1.72
CA TYR A 448 19.43 -13.53 0.75
C TYR A 448 20.39 -12.84 -0.23
N PRO A 449 20.17 -12.93 -1.55
CA PRO A 449 21.07 -12.34 -2.52
C PRO A 449 20.90 -10.82 -2.69
N TYR A 450 20.06 -10.16 -1.89
CA TYR A 450 19.74 -8.75 -2.07
C TYR A 450 19.40 -8.09 -0.74
N THR A 451 19.39 -6.76 -0.74
CA THR A 451 18.79 -5.93 0.30
C THR A 451 17.81 -4.97 -0.34
N THR A 452 16.62 -4.87 0.23
CA THR A 452 15.61 -3.89 -0.18
C THR A 452 15.55 -2.77 0.85
N ILE A 453 15.62 -1.54 0.35
CA ILE A 453 15.39 -0.32 1.12
C ILE A 453 14.06 0.25 0.66
N TYR A 454 13.16 0.41 1.60
CA TYR A 454 11.86 1.02 1.41
C TYR A 454 11.88 2.42 2.01
N PHE A 455 11.43 3.39 1.23
CA PHE A 455 11.14 4.73 1.70
C PHE A 455 9.62 4.92 1.73
N CYS A 456 9.09 5.20 2.91
CA CYS A 456 7.67 5.34 3.19
C CYS A 456 7.36 6.77 3.62
N SER A 457 6.23 7.33 3.17
CA SER A 457 5.77 8.67 3.53
C SER A 457 4.61 8.68 4.53
N ASP A 458 4.14 7.51 4.96
CA ASP A 458 3.06 7.34 5.94
C ASP A 458 3.27 6.07 6.79
N PRO A 459 2.87 6.07 8.07
CA PRO A 459 2.87 4.91 8.96
C PRO A 459 2.23 3.61 8.44
N ALA A 460 1.47 3.61 7.34
CA ALA A 460 0.88 2.41 6.76
C ALA A 460 1.89 1.43 6.14
N LEU A 461 3.19 1.76 6.12
CA LEU A 461 4.27 0.96 5.49
C LEU A 461 4.08 0.74 3.99
N ASP A 462 3.34 1.63 3.33
CA ASP A 462 3.23 1.64 1.88
C ASP A 462 4.41 2.43 1.30
N PRO A 463 5.37 1.78 0.60
CA PRO A 463 6.56 2.46 0.11
C PRO A 463 6.21 3.38 -1.07
N VAL A 464 6.66 4.62 -1.01
CA VAL A 464 6.59 5.54 -2.16
C VAL A 464 7.82 5.43 -3.06
N LYS A 465 8.90 4.80 -2.56
CA LYS A 465 10.07 4.42 -3.35
C LYS A 465 10.71 3.16 -2.77
N THR A 466 11.06 2.24 -3.65
CA THR A 466 11.77 1.01 -3.31
C THR A 466 13.10 0.98 -4.06
N VAL A 467 14.18 0.67 -3.34
CA VAL A 467 15.53 0.54 -3.93
C VAL A 467 16.13 -0.78 -3.49
N MET A 468 16.52 -1.60 -4.46
CA MET A 468 17.16 -2.90 -4.26
C MET A 468 18.67 -2.79 -4.50
N PHE A 469 19.44 -3.41 -3.62
CA PHE A 469 20.88 -3.46 -3.67
C PHE A 469 21.38 -4.90 -3.72
N PHE A 470 22.36 -5.13 -4.58
CA PHE A 470 23.13 -6.36 -4.67
C PHE A 470 24.58 -6.06 -4.31
N VAL A 471 25.22 -6.92 -3.52
CA VAL A 471 26.64 -6.70 -3.15
C VAL A 471 27.58 -6.85 -4.34
N ASP A 472 27.26 -7.71 -5.31
CA ASP A 472 28.05 -7.99 -6.51
C ASP A 472 27.18 -8.64 -7.62
N GLU A 473 27.81 -8.93 -8.77
CA GLU A 473 27.18 -9.57 -9.94
C GLU A 473 26.70 -11.00 -9.65
N GLU A 474 27.40 -11.75 -8.80
CA GLU A 474 27.03 -13.14 -8.47
C GLU A 474 25.68 -13.19 -7.72
N ASN A 475 25.44 -12.20 -6.86
CA ASN A 475 24.21 -12.10 -6.10
C ASN A 475 23.00 -11.72 -6.98
N ILE A 476 23.14 -10.77 -7.91
CA ILE A 476 22.04 -10.47 -8.85
C ILE A 476 21.79 -11.64 -9.81
N ASP A 477 22.83 -12.33 -10.29
CA ASP A 477 22.69 -13.52 -11.14
C ASP A 477 21.93 -14.63 -10.41
N MET A 478 22.19 -14.82 -9.11
CA MET A 478 21.43 -15.73 -8.26
C MET A 478 19.96 -15.32 -8.18
N MET A 479 19.68 -14.02 -7.99
CA MET A 479 18.32 -13.51 -7.94
C MET A 479 17.57 -13.77 -9.25
N MET A 480 18.20 -13.52 -10.40
CA MET A 480 17.60 -13.79 -11.71
C MET A 480 17.29 -15.28 -11.91
N HIS A 481 18.16 -16.15 -11.41
CA HIS A 481 17.93 -17.59 -11.46
C HIS A 481 16.74 -18.00 -10.59
N LEU A 482 16.58 -17.39 -9.40
CA LEU A 482 15.47 -17.66 -8.49
C LEU A 482 14.12 -17.14 -9.00
N THR A 483 14.10 -16.06 -9.77
CA THR A 483 12.86 -15.48 -10.32
C THR A 483 12.45 -16.04 -11.65
N THR A 484 13.39 -16.63 -12.41
CA THR A 484 13.09 -17.22 -13.72
C THR A 484 12.09 -18.38 -13.59
N GLN A 485 10.88 -18.18 -14.14
CA GLN A 485 9.83 -19.21 -14.18
C GLN A 485 9.82 -20.02 -15.49
N ASP A 486 10.25 -19.40 -16.59
CA ASP A 486 10.37 -20.04 -17.90
C ASP A 486 11.82 -19.99 -18.37
N GLU A 487 12.44 -21.16 -18.49
CA GLU A 487 13.83 -21.29 -18.97
C GLU A 487 14.03 -20.76 -20.39
N ASN A 488 12.96 -20.65 -21.19
CA ASN A 488 13.02 -20.10 -22.55
C ASN A 488 12.91 -18.58 -22.59
N ASN A 489 12.47 -17.95 -21.49
CA ASN A 489 12.30 -16.51 -21.37
C ASN A 489 12.77 -16.04 -19.99
N PRO A 490 14.08 -16.11 -19.73
CA PRO A 490 14.63 -15.91 -18.39
C PRO A 490 14.52 -14.45 -17.96
N THR A 491 14.47 -14.25 -16.64
CA THR A 491 14.73 -12.93 -16.06
C THR A 491 16.22 -12.60 -16.29
N VAL A 492 16.51 -11.43 -16.83
CA VAL A 492 17.88 -10.98 -17.13
C VAL A 492 18.11 -9.56 -16.66
N TRP A 493 19.38 -9.14 -16.56
CA TRP A 493 19.73 -7.79 -16.16
C TRP A 493 20.87 -7.21 -17.01
N THR A 494 21.00 -5.89 -17.02
CA THR A 494 22.14 -5.15 -17.60
C THR A 494 22.42 -3.88 -16.79
N TYR A 495 23.65 -3.35 -16.84
CA TYR A 495 23.89 -2.01 -16.32
C TYR A 495 23.15 -0.97 -17.17
N GLU A 496 22.61 0.06 -16.51
CA GLU A 496 21.92 1.16 -17.21
C GLU A 496 22.88 1.91 -18.14
N GLU A 497 24.13 2.13 -17.72
CA GLU A 497 25.16 2.80 -18.54
C GLU A 497 25.53 2.01 -19.81
N ASP A 498 25.37 0.70 -19.79
CA ASP A 498 25.65 -0.16 -20.94
C ASP A 498 24.53 -0.08 -21.99
N LEU A 499 23.36 0.48 -21.65
CA LEU A 499 22.33 0.80 -22.63
C LEU A 499 22.68 2.03 -23.48
N ASP A 500 23.47 2.96 -22.96
CA ASP A 500 23.87 4.20 -23.65
C ASP A 500 25.29 4.15 -24.27
N ALA A 501 26.00 3.02 -24.16
CA ALA A 501 27.32 2.82 -24.79
C ALA A 501 27.26 2.57 -26.31
N GLY A 502 26.07 2.62 -26.90
CA GLY A 502 25.86 2.86 -28.30
C GLY A 502 24.42 3.29 -28.50
N GLU A 503 24.19 4.48 -29.06
CA GLU A 503 23.07 4.57 -29.99
C GLU A 503 23.30 3.43 -31.00
N PRO A 504 22.46 2.38 -31.02
CA PRO A 504 22.45 1.53 -32.20
C PRO A 504 22.03 2.48 -33.32
N ASP A 505 22.79 2.52 -34.42
CA ASP A 505 22.18 2.94 -35.67
C ASP A 505 20.79 2.27 -35.73
N GLU A 506 19.74 3.03 -36.03
CA GLU A 506 18.41 2.49 -36.34
C GLU A 506 18.54 1.55 -37.56
N GLU A 507 19.04 0.34 -37.36
CA GLU A 507 18.69 -0.81 -38.15
C GLU A 507 17.68 -1.57 -37.31
N GLU A 508 16.39 -1.28 -37.55
CA GLU A 508 15.32 -2.22 -37.26
C GLU A 508 15.80 -3.60 -37.72
N ILE A 509 16.03 -4.54 -36.78
CA ILE A 509 16.28 -5.93 -37.14
C ILE A 509 14.93 -6.54 -37.51
N GLU A 510 14.37 -6.06 -38.62
CA GLU A 510 13.30 -6.71 -39.33
C GLU A 510 13.85 -8.00 -39.95
N VAL A 511 13.27 -9.13 -39.56
CA VAL A 511 13.53 -10.42 -40.17
C VAL A 511 12.63 -10.54 -41.40
N HIS A 512 13.27 -10.70 -42.56
CA HIS A 512 12.56 -10.87 -43.83
C HIS A 512 12.14 -12.32 -44.01
N TYR A 513 10.85 -12.54 -44.25
CA TYR A 513 10.30 -13.86 -44.57
C TYR A 513 9.83 -13.89 -46.02
N THR A 514 10.08 -15.04 -46.67
CA THR A 514 9.52 -15.36 -47.97
C THR A 514 8.73 -16.66 -47.85
N VAL A 515 7.41 -16.58 -48.00
CA VAL A 515 6.54 -17.76 -48.07
C VAL A 515 6.11 -17.96 -49.51
N LYS A 516 6.47 -19.11 -50.07
CA LYS A 516 6.20 -19.47 -51.46
C LYS A 516 5.13 -20.55 -51.56
N PHE A 517 4.07 -20.24 -52.28
CA PHE A 517 2.98 -21.16 -52.58
C PHE A 517 3.17 -21.76 -53.97
N VAL A 518 3.23 -23.09 -54.05
CA VAL A 518 3.38 -23.84 -55.30
C VAL A 518 2.32 -24.93 -55.41
N ASP A 519 2.00 -25.37 -56.62
CA ASP A 519 1.15 -26.53 -56.83
C ASP A 519 1.95 -27.84 -56.76
N GLN A 520 1.27 -28.99 -56.80
CA GLN A 520 1.88 -30.32 -56.76
C GLN A 520 2.95 -30.58 -57.86
N THR A 521 3.01 -29.75 -58.91
CA THR A 521 4.02 -29.83 -59.98
C THR A 521 5.19 -28.87 -59.78
N GLY A 522 5.15 -28.07 -58.72
CA GLY A 522 6.12 -27.01 -58.40
C GLY A 522 5.84 -25.69 -59.13
N ALA A 523 4.67 -25.53 -59.77
CA ALA A 523 4.32 -24.28 -60.44
C ALA A 523 3.80 -23.26 -59.41
N PRO A 524 4.17 -21.97 -59.52
CA PRO A 524 3.77 -20.95 -58.54
C PRO A 524 2.26 -20.68 -58.52
N VAL A 525 1.71 -20.42 -57.32
CA VAL A 525 0.28 -20.14 -57.10
C VAL A 525 0.08 -18.71 -56.60
N SER A 526 -0.40 -17.85 -57.50
CA SER A 526 -0.69 -16.43 -57.21
C SER A 526 -2.08 -16.21 -56.62
N GLY A 527 -2.23 -15.23 -55.73
CA GLY A 527 -3.51 -14.81 -55.16
C GLY A 527 -3.93 -15.54 -53.88
N VAL A 528 -3.01 -16.25 -53.22
CA VAL A 528 -3.23 -16.82 -51.88
C VAL A 528 -3.17 -15.69 -50.84
N MET A 529 -4.18 -15.59 -49.96
CA MET A 529 -4.17 -14.62 -48.87
C MET A 529 -3.71 -15.29 -47.57
N ALA A 530 -2.59 -14.83 -47.02
CA ALA A 530 -2.04 -15.30 -45.75
C ALA A 530 -2.09 -14.18 -44.71
N GLN A 531 -2.48 -14.50 -43.48
CA GLN A 531 -2.43 -13.59 -42.34
C GLN A 531 -1.28 -14.00 -41.43
N VAL A 532 -0.48 -13.03 -41.01
CA VAL A 532 0.61 -13.20 -40.07
C VAL A 532 0.26 -12.39 -38.83
N CYS A 533 0.26 -13.05 -37.67
CA CYS A 533 -0.14 -12.47 -36.39
C CYS A 533 1.02 -12.43 -35.40
N THR A 534 1.09 -11.32 -34.67
CA THR A 534 1.84 -11.12 -33.43
C THR A 534 0.86 -11.14 -32.25
N ASP A 535 1.37 -11.13 -31.02
CA ASP A 535 0.55 -11.00 -29.81
C ASP A 535 -0.24 -9.67 -29.73
N LEU A 536 0.07 -8.70 -30.61
CA LEU A 536 -0.49 -7.35 -30.61
C LEU A 536 -1.21 -6.98 -31.92
N LEU A 537 -0.78 -7.48 -33.07
CA LEU A 537 -1.19 -7.04 -34.40
C LEU A 537 -1.21 -8.19 -35.41
N CYS A 538 -2.17 -8.17 -36.35
CA CYS A 538 -2.20 -9.11 -37.47
C CYS A 538 -2.25 -8.37 -38.81
N SER A 539 -1.43 -8.81 -39.76
CA SER A 539 -1.33 -8.25 -41.12
C SER A 539 -1.61 -9.30 -42.18
N VAL A 540 -2.25 -8.90 -43.28
CA VAL A 540 -2.62 -9.80 -44.38
C VAL A 540 -1.77 -9.52 -45.61
N TYR A 541 -1.19 -10.58 -46.17
CA TYR A 541 -0.34 -10.58 -47.36
C TYR A 541 -0.94 -11.45 -48.45
N VAL A 542 -0.72 -11.09 -49.71
CA VAL A 542 -1.27 -11.81 -50.86
C VAL A 542 -0.14 -12.23 -51.78
N SER A 543 -0.13 -13.50 -52.21
CA SER A 543 0.95 -14.05 -53.01
C SER A 543 0.97 -13.43 -54.42
N ASP A 544 2.16 -13.04 -54.86
CA ASP A 544 2.39 -12.39 -56.15
C ASP A 544 2.30 -13.38 -57.33
N GLU A 545 2.62 -12.94 -58.55
CA GLU A 545 2.60 -13.78 -59.77
C GLU A 545 3.59 -14.96 -59.73
N ASN A 546 4.59 -14.90 -58.85
CA ASN A 546 5.56 -15.97 -58.58
C ASN A 546 5.16 -16.84 -57.39
N GLY A 547 3.95 -16.63 -56.85
CA GLY A 547 3.41 -17.35 -55.71
C GLY A 547 4.06 -16.97 -54.39
N VAL A 548 4.70 -15.79 -54.30
CA VAL A 548 5.47 -15.38 -53.13
C VAL A 548 4.72 -14.33 -52.30
N CYS A 549 4.64 -14.57 -50.99
CA CYS A 549 4.36 -13.57 -49.97
C CYS A 549 5.68 -13.20 -49.28
N ALA A 550 6.13 -11.95 -49.44
CA ALA A 550 7.30 -11.43 -48.75
C ALA A 550 6.89 -10.35 -47.75
N PHE A 551 7.39 -10.43 -46.52
CA PHE A 551 7.11 -9.48 -45.47
C PHE A 551 8.24 -9.41 -44.45
N SER A 552 8.32 -8.26 -43.78
CA SER A 552 9.24 -8.00 -42.70
C SER A 552 8.49 -7.92 -41.38
N VAL A 553 9.02 -8.57 -40.35
CA VAL A 553 8.54 -8.46 -38.96
C VAL A 553 9.71 -8.56 -38.00
N LEU A 554 9.55 -8.13 -36.74
CA LEU A 554 10.59 -8.28 -35.72
C LEU A 554 10.94 -9.77 -35.47
N PRO A 555 12.06 -10.11 -34.80
CA PRO A 555 12.40 -11.49 -34.48
C PRO A 555 11.59 -11.96 -33.25
N ASN A 556 10.70 -12.95 -33.38
CA ASN A 556 10.12 -13.83 -32.32
C ASN A 556 9.06 -14.78 -32.93
N ALA A 557 8.46 -15.70 -32.16
CA ALA A 557 7.55 -16.73 -32.70
C ALA A 557 6.25 -16.14 -33.27
N TRP A 558 6.03 -16.30 -34.58
CA TRP A 558 4.87 -15.76 -35.30
C TRP A 558 3.96 -16.87 -35.83
N GLU A 559 2.65 -16.65 -35.77
CA GLU A 559 1.67 -17.56 -36.36
C GLU A 559 1.21 -17.04 -37.73
N MET A 560 1.29 -17.90 -38.75
CA MET A 560 0.72 -17.64 -40.07
C MET A 560 -0.48 -18.55 -40.32
N HIS A 561 -1.52 -17.98 -40.93
CA HIS A 561 -2.73 -18.69 -41.37
C HIS A 561 -3.05 -18.39 -42.83
N ILE A 562 -3.53 -19.38 -43.59
CA ILE A 562 -4.08 -19.14 -44.92
C ILE A 562 -5.55 -18.77 -44.78
N LEU A 563 -5.90 -17.53 -45.14
CA LEU A 563 -7.28 -17.03 -45.08
C LEU A 563 -8.10 -17.37 -46.33
N MET A 564 -7.46 -17.42 -47.49
CA MET A 564 -8.15 -17.63 -48.77
C MET A 564 -7.22 -18.24 -49.82
N LEU A 565 -7.76 -19.19 -50.58
CA LEU A 565 -7.12 -19.79 -51.74
C LEU A 565 -7.76 -19.30 -53.06
N PRO A 566 -6.97 -19.12 -54.13
CA PRO A 566 -7.48 -18.75 -55.44
C PRO A 566 -8.34 -19.87 -56.08
N GLU A 567 -9.24 -19.49 -56.98
CA GLU A 567 -10.18 -20.41 -57.63
C GLU A 567 -9.44 -21.51 -58.40
N GLY A 568 -9.83 -22.77 -58.18
CA GLY A 568 -9.19 -23.95 -58.78
C GLY A 568 -8.10 -24.62 -57.92
N TYR A 569 -7.85 -24.13 -56.71
CA TYR A 569 -6.95 -24.75 -55.74
C TYR A 569 -7.67 -25.15 -54.45
N GLU A 570 -7.12 -26.14 -53.74
CA GLU A 570 -7.47 -26.53 -52.38
C GLU A 570 -6.20 -26.80 -51.56
N GLY A 571 -6.31 -26.65 -50.25
CA GLY A 571 -5.19 -26.75 -49.33
C GLY A 571 -5.66 -26.67 -47.89
N ASP A 572 -4.77 -27.03 -46.98
CA ASP A 572 -5.03 -26.93 -45.55
C ASP A 572 -5.08 -25.45 -45.14
N MET A 573 -6.23 -25.00 -44.62
CA MET A 573 -6.44 -23.64 -44.11
C MET A 573 -6.61 -23.63 -42.58
N GLU A 574 -6.56 -24.80 -41.93
CA GLU A 574 -6.71 -24.94 -40.48
C GLU A 574 -5.35 -25.03 -39.77
N THR A 575 -4.30 -25.47 -40.49
CA THR A 575 -2.93 -25.48 -39.97
C THR A 575 -2.43 -24.07 -39.66
N VAL A 576 -1.81 -23.93 -38.49
CA VAL A 576 -1.07 -22.74 -38.06
C VAL A 576 0.40 -23.00 -38.26
N TRP A 577 1.08 -22.17 -39.04
CA TRP A 577 2.52 -22.28 -39.25
C TRP A 577 3.26 -21.34 -38.32
N THR A 578 4.12 -21.90 -37.47
CA THR A 578 5.05 -21.12 -36.66
C THR A 578 6.28 -20.75 -37.48
N LEU A 579 6.53 -19.45 -37.66
CA LEU A 579 7.68 -18.97 -38.42
C LEU A 579 8.95 -19.02 -37.54
N ALA A 580 10.06 -19.48 -38.13
CA ALA A 580 11.33 -19.57 -37.42
C ALA A 580 11.90 -18.18 -37.11
N PRO A 581 12.51 -17.93 -35.93
CA PRO A 581 12.97 -16.58 -35.53
C PRO A 581 14.05 -15.95 -36.43
N ASN A 582 14.66 -16.74 -37.32
CA ASN A 582 15.79 -16.37 -38.17
C ASN A 582 15.43 -16.10 -39.64
N GLY A 583 14.15 -16.11 -40.03
CA GLY A 583 13.73 -15.69 -41.38
C GLY A 583 13.88 -16.76 -42.46
N GLU A 584 13.63 -18.03 -42.15
CA GLU A 584 13.75 -19.10 -43.14
C GLU A 584 12.65 -19.05 -44.21
N ASP A 585 13.03 -19.30 -45.47
CA ASP A 585 12.08 -19.42 -46.58
C ASP A 585 11.20 -20.66 -46.40
N ILE A 586 9.88 -20.47 -46.51
CA ILE A 586 8.89 -21.55 -46.35
C ILE A 586 8.22 -21.81 -47.69
N GLU A 587 8.22 -23.06 -48.14
CA GLU A 587 7.45 -23.47 -49.31
C GLU A 587 6.23 -24.30 -48.89
N ILE A 588 5.03 -23.86 -49.31
CA ILE A 588 3.75 -24.52 -49.05
C ILE A 588 3.19 -25.04 -50.36
N VAL A 589 2.94 -26.36 -50.42
CA VAL A 589 2.39 -27.03 -51.60
C VAL A 589 0.87 -27.10 -51.50
N LEU A 590 0.18 -26.55 -52.48
CA LEU A 590 -1.27 -26.55 -52.62
C LEU A 590 -1.71 -27.59 -53.66
N GLU A 591 -2.90 -28.15 -53.46
CA GLU A 591 -3.50 -29.09 -54.40
C GLU A 591 -4.30 -28.34 -55.46
N LYS A 592 -4.10 -28.69 -56.73
CA LYS A 592 -4.82 -28.10 -57.85
C LYS A 592 -5.99 -29.02 -58.23
N LYS A 593 -7.20 -28.45 -58.26
CA LYS A 593 -8.44 -29.19 -58.52
C LYS A 593 -8.57 -29.73 -59.95
#